data_AF-A0A935ABU5-F1
#
_entry.id   AF-A0A935ABU5-F1
#
_cell.length_a   1.000
_cell.length_b   1.000
_cell.length_c   1.000
_cell.angle_alpha   90.00
_cell.angle_beta   90.00
_cell.angle_gamma   90.00
#
_symmetry.space_group_name_H-M   'P 1'
#
loop_
_entity.id
_entity.type
_entity.pdbx_description
1 polymer ?
#
loop_
_entity_poly.entity_id
_entity_poly.type
_entity_poly.pdbx_seq_one_letter_code
_entity_poly.pdbx_strand_id
1 'polypeptide(L)' 'MSTETVYRFFVREKAEDAQQASLRRVFLTRGYLSEAQAAERYEVVERVEHTARRRVLDAADVIAWTR' A
#
# COMPACT_ATOMS: atom_id res chain seq x y z
N MET A 1 18.53 7.52 8.09
CA MET A 1 17.76 7.89 6.89
C MET A 1 17.59 6.67 6.00
N SER A 2 16.53 5.90 6.22
CA SER A 2 16.15 4.82 5.29
C SER A 2 15.32 5.44 4.19
N THR A 3 15.70 5.12 2.96
CA THR A 3 14.96 5.53 1.80
C THR A 3 14.07 4.38 1.35
N GLU A 4 12.78 4.59 1.32
CA GLU A 4 11.82 3.57 0.91
C GLU A 4 11.25 3.91 -0.47
N THR A 5 11.30 2.93 -1.38
CA THR A 5 10.63 3.04 -2.68
C THR A 5 9.15 2.79 -2.49
N VAL A 6 8.34 3.63 -3.10
CA VAL A 6 6.88 3.54 -3.01
C VAL A 6 6.29 3.35 -4.40
N TYR A 7 5.12 2.72 -4.48
CA TYR A 7 4.48 2.33 -5.73
C TYR A 7 2.97 2.55 -5.63
N ARG A 8 2.30 2.48 -6.79
CA ARG A 8 0.86 2.24 -6.81
C ARG A 8 0.64 0.74 -7.00
N PHE A 9 -0.45 0.21 -6.45
CA PHE A 9 -0.73 -1.21 -6.52
C PHE A 9 -2.16 -1.45 -6.98
N PHE A 10 -2.35 -2.44 -7.85
CA PHE A 10 -3.65 -3.09 -7.95
C PHE A 10 -3.76 -4.08 -6.79
N VAL A 11 -4.81 -3.93 -6.00
CA VAL A 11 -4.99 -4.64 -4.74
C VAL A 11 -6.41 -5.17 -4.60
N ARG A 12 -6.58 -6.14 -3.71
CA ARG A 12 -7.88 -6.61 -3.19
C ARG A 12 -7.86 -6.51 -1.66
N GLU A 13 -9.03 -6.35 -1.05
CA GLU A 13 -9.16 -6.45 0.41
C GLU A 13 -8.75 -7.85 0.87
N LYS A 14 -8.19 -8.00 2.08
CA LYS A 14 -7.89 -9.32 2.63
C LYS A 14 -9.19 -10.07 2.91
N ALA A 15 -9.23 -11.35 2.56
CA ALA A 15 -10.39 -12.18 2.83
C ALA A 15 -10.37 -12.54 4.31
N GLU A 16 -11.49 -12.32 5.00
CA GLU A 16 -11.73 -12.91 6.32
C GLU A 16 -12.14 -14.39 6.16
N ASP A 17 -12.81 -14.73 5.05
CA ASP A 17 -13.25 -16.10 4.72
C ASP A 17 -12.87 -16.53 3.29
N ALA A 18 -12.46 -17.79 3.15
CA ALA A 18 -12.06 -18.38 1.86
C ALA A 18 -13.21 -18.37 0.83
N GLN A 19 -14.46 -18.48 1.26
CA GLN A 19 -15.64 -18.41 0.39
C GLN A 19 -15.84 -17.04 -0.27
N GLN A 20 -15.38 -15.95 0.37
CA GLN A 20 -15.49 -14.60 -0.17
C GLN A 20 -14.31 -14.24 -1.08
N ALA A 21 -13.29 -15.10 -1.17
CA ALA A 21 -12.04 -14.82 -1.85
C ALA A 21 -12.21 -14.47 -3.34
N SER A 22 -13.19 -15.09 -4.01
CA SER A 22 -13.43 -15.01 -5.46
C SER A 22 -14.29 -13.80 -5.90
N LEU A 23 -15.02 -13.16 -4.99
CA LEU A 23 -15.93 -12.05 -5.31
C LEU A 23 -15.35 -10.66 -4.98
N ARG A 24 -14.15 -10.60 -4.39
CA ARG A 24 -13.50 -9.34 -3.99
C ARG A 24 -13.01 -8.57 -5.20
N ARG A 25 -13.42 -7.30 -5.28
CA ARG A 25 -13.07 -6.38 -6.37
C ARG A 25 -11.58 -6.00 -6.29
N VAL A 26 -10.94 -5.91 -7.46
CA VAL A 26 -9.60 -5.32 -7.60
C VAL A 26 -9.75 -3.81 -7.76
N PHE A 27 -8.92 -3.04 -7.05
CA PHE A 27 -8.86 -1.59 -7.20
C PHE A 27 -7.42 -1.09 -7.15
N LEU A 28 -7.20 0.10 -7.69
CA LEU A 28 -5.90 0.77 -7.68
C LEU A 28 -5.77 1.60 -6.39
N THR A 29 -4.63 1.53 -5.72
CA THR A 29 -4.39 2.33 -4.51
C THR A 29 -4.49 3.83 -4.81
N ARG A 30 -5.13 4.56 -3.88
CA ARG A 30 -5.31 6.02 -3.99
C ARG A 30 -3.98 6.77 -3.93
N GLY A 31 -3.08 6.33 -3.06
CA GLY A 31 -1.76 6.91 -2.87
C GLY A 31 -0.64 5.91 -3.17
N TYR A 32 0.59 6.42 -3.08
CA TYR A 32 1.79 5.59 -3.12
C TYR A 32 2.00 4.93 -1.76
N LEU A 33 2.26 3.63 -1.77
CA LEU A 33 2.55 2.84 -0.58
C LEU A 33 3.92 2.18 -0.76
N SER A 34 4.59 1.86 0.34
CA SER A 34 5.66 0.87 0.26
C SER A 34 5.12 -0.54 0.10
N GLU A 35 5.98 -1.48 -0.27
CA GLU A 35 5.58 -2.89 -0.37
C GLU A 35 5.09 -3.43 0.98
N ALA A 36 5.76 -3.06 2.08
CA ALA A 36 5.34 -3.46 3.43
C ALA A 36 3.95 -2.91 3.78
N GLN A 37 3.70 -1.63 3.51
CA GLN A 37 2.40 -1.00 3.76
C GLN A 37 1.29 -1.60 2.89
N ALA A 38 1.59 -1.94 1.63
CA ALA A 38 0.61 -2.54 0.73
C ALA A 38 0.25 -3.97 1.18
N ALA A 39 1.25 -4.80 1.51
CA ALA A 39 1.06 -6.18 1.95
C ALA A 39 0.41 -6.28 3.34
N GLU A 40 0.65 -5.31 4.22
CA GLU A 40 -0.03 -5.23 5.52
C GLU A 40 -1.54 -5.01 5.37
N ARG A 41 -1.94 -4.14 4.44
CA ARG A 41 -3.34 -3.70 4.33
C ARG A 41 -4.15 -4.51 3.33
N TYR A 42 -3.49 -5.10 2.33
CA TYR A 42 -4.17 -5.67 1.18
C TYR A 42 -3.52 -6.97 0.68
N GLU A 43 -4.25 -7.67 -0.18
CA GLU A 43 -3.71 -8.67 -1.08
C GLU A 43 -3.23 -7.95 -2.35
N VAL A 44 -1.92 -7.91 -2.56
CA VAL A 44 -1.32 -7.26 -3.74
C VAL A 44 -1.48 -8.15 -4.95
N VAL A 45 -2.11 -7.62 -6.00
CA VAL A 45 -2.30 -8.32 -7.28
C VAL A 45 -1.20 -7.96 -8.25
N GLU A 46 -0.90 -6.65 -8.37
CA GLU A 46 0.11 -6.15 -9.29
C GLU A 46 0.75 -4.86 -8.76
N ARG A 47 2.07 -4.74 -8.95
CA ARG A 47 2.85 -3.54 -8.63
C ARG A 47 2.96 -2.66 -9.87
N VAL A 48 2.43 -1.44 -9.79
CA VAL A 48 2.50 -0.45 -10.86
C VAL A 48 3.56 0.59 -10.49
N GLU A 49 4.67 0.58 -11.22
CA GLU A 49 5.72 1.57 -11.05
C GLU A 49 5.36 2.86 -11.76
N HIS A 50 5.15 3.93 -11.00
CA HIS A 50 4.83 5.25 -11.55
C HIS A 50 5.82 6.27 -11.00
N THR A 51 7.08 6.22 -11.47
CA THR A 51 8.16 7.21 -11.22
C THR A 51 8.27 7.76 -9.78
N ALA A 52 7.86 6.99 -8.78
CA ALA A 52 7.46 7.57 -7.51
C ALA A 52 8.67 7.84 -6.62
N ARG A 53 8.68 9.04 -6.05
CA ARG A 53 9.75 9.60 -5.24
C ARG A 53 10.15 8.64 -4.12
N ARG A 54 11.45 8.39 -4.01
CA ARG A 54 12.11 7.77 -2.86
C ARG A 54 11.74 8.60 -1.61
N ARG A 55 10.90 8.06 -0.72
CA ARG A 55 10.56 8.75 0.54
C ARG A 55 11.69 8.53 1.52
N VAL A 56 12.15 9.61 2.15
CA VAL A 56 13.06 9.52 3.31
C VAL A 56 12.15 9.30 4.52
N LEU A 57 12.22 8.12 5.13
CA LEU A 57 11.54 7.87 6.39
C LEU A 57 12.47 8.32 7.51
N ASP A 58 12.09 9.38 8.22
CA ASP A 58 12.66 9.66 9.53
C ASP A 58 11.76 9.01 10.59
N ALA A 59 12.36 8.53 11.69
CA ALA A 59 11.64 7.87 12.79
C ALA A 59 10.61 8.77 13.50
N ALA A 60 10.45 10.02 13.04
CA ALA A 60 9.53 11.04 13.53
C ALA A 60 8.27 11.23 12.65
N ASP A 61 8.09 10.47 11.56
CA ASP A 61 6.92 10.61 10.66
C ASP A 61 5.58 10.09 11.21
N VAL A 62 5.44 9.99 12.54
CA VAL A 62 4.13 10.05 13.19
C VAL A 62 3.72 11.52 13.24
N ILE A 63 3.37 12.09 12.09
CA ILE A 63 2.73 13.41 12.08
C ILE A 63 1.32 13.22 12.64
N ALA A 64 1.17 13.61 13.91
CA ALA A 64 -0.10 13.85 14.55
C ALA A 64 -0.98 14.71 13.63
N TRP A 65 -2.10 14.15 13.18
CA TRP A 65 -3.18 14.93 12.60
C TRP A 65 -3.81 15.78 13.70
N THR A 66 -3.36 17.02 13.79
CA THR A 66 -4.06 18.17 14.39
C THR A 66 -3.70 19.34 13.46
N ARG A 67 -4.63 20.10 12.85
CA ARG A 67 -5.98 20.51 13.22
C ARG A 67 -6.77 20.80 11.94
#